data_AF-A0A353Y8D0-F1
#
_entry.id   AF-A0A353Y8D0-F1
#
_cell.length_a   1.000
_cell.length_b   1.000
_cell.length_c   1.000
_cell.angle_alpha   90.00
_cell.angle_beta   90.00
_cell.angle_gamma   90.00
#
_symmetry.space_group_name_H-M   'P 1'
#
loop_
_entity.id
_entity.type
_entity.pdbx_description
1 polymer ?
#
loop_
_entity_poly.entity_id
_entity_poly.type
_entity_poly.pdbx_seq_one_letter_code
_entity_poly.pdbx_strand_id
1 'polypeptide(L)'
;MIRDEIRQARPCPLPTRGRASCRPADTAREGMTMSATHTLNWSASLVLGDARTDHTHQEFVDLINATTVAPAEQKLAVYRDLLNHTVEHFAMEERWMRACGIPEDFCHFGQHASVLQVMQEVERRALNGEPEYIASMIEALVEWFPGHAESMDAGLVAYLQEKGYDTTAEAFKEGAPATADAALPSCGHEPGQAC
;
A
#
# COMPACT_ATOMS: atom_id res chain seq x y z
N MET A 1 72.38 23.37 -28.94
CA MET A 1 72.54 23.31 -27.47
C MET A 1 71.37 22.49 -26.96
N ILE A 2 71.62 21.23 -26.55
CA ILE A 2 71.68 20.81 -25.12
C ILE A 2 70.25 20.60 -24.61
N ARG A 3 69.78 19.47 -24.10
CA ARG A 3 70.28 18.12 -23.78
C ARG A 3 69.08 17.39 -23.16
N ASP A 4 69.12 16.05 -23.16
CA ASP A 4 68.68 15.15 -22.06
C ASP A 4 67.21 15.22 -21.58
N GLU A 5 66.50 14.15 -21.24
CA GLU A 5 66.97 12.90 -20.68
C GLU A 5 65.90 11.80 -20.81
N ILE A 6 66.39 10.61 -21.11
CA ILE A 6 65.73 9.31 -21.05
C ILE A 6 65.46 8.96 -19.59
N ARG A 7 64.25 8.51 -19.25
CA ARG A 7 64.06 7.62 -18.10
C ARG A 7 63.22 6.41 -18.49
N GLN A 8 63.96 5.32 -18.72
CA GLN A 8 63.47 3.95 -18.69
C GLN A 8 63.06 3.58 -17.26
N ALA A 9 61.88 2.99 -17.10
CA ALA A 9 61.54 2.19 -15.93
C ALA A 9 61.14 0.80 -16.41
N ARG A 10 61.83 -0.20 -15.87
CA ARG A 10 61.80 -1.63 -16.23
C ARG A 10 60.55 -2.30 -15.63
N PRO A 11 60.09 -3.44 -16.21
CA PRO A 11 58.87 -4.11 -15.80
C PRO A 11 59.01 -4.88 -14.48
N CYS A 12 57.93 -4.91 -13.70
CA CYS A 12 57.78 -5.72 -12.49
C CYS A 12 57.11 -7.07 -12.85
N PRO A 13 57.51 -8.20 -12.25
CA PRO A 13 57.25 -9.53 -12.80
C PRO A 13 55.87 -10.08 -12.45
N LEU A 14 55.31 -10.84 -13.39
CA LEU A 14 54.11 -11.68 -13.20
C LEU A 14 54.41 -12.83 -12.23
N PRO A 15 53.55 -13.10 -11.23
CA PRO A 15 53.60 -14.35 -10.51
C PRO A 15 52.99 -15.50 -11.34
N THR A 16 53.73 -16.60 -11.32
CA THR A 16 53.53 -17.86 -11.99
C THR A 16 52.29 -18.63 -11.52
N ARG A 17 51.70 -19.37 -12.46
CA ARG A 17 50.63 -20.38 -12.33
C ARG A 17 50.70 -21.21 -11.04
N GLY A 18 49.64 -21.16 -10.25
CA GLY A 18 49.21 -22.25 -9.37
C GLY A 18 48.07 -23.02 -10.02
N ARG A 19 48.28 -24.30 -10.34
CA ARG A 19 47.22 -25.24 -10.72
C ARG A 19 46.36 -25.50 -9.47
N ALA A 20 45.10 -25.08 -9.49
CA ALA A 20 44.07 -25.67 -8.65
C ALA A 20 43.07 -26.37 -9.56
N SER A 21 43.01 -27.69 -9.39
CA SER A 21 42.15 -28.63 -10.09
C SER A 21 40.66 -28.31 -9.87
N CYS A 22 39.88 -28.56 -10.91
CA CYS A 22 38.43 -28.52 -10.96
C CYS A 22 37.75 -29.23 -9.77
N ARG A 23 36.73 -28.58 -9.22
CA ARG A 23 35.55 -29.22 -8.61
C ARG A 23 34.32 -28.43 -9.07
N PRO A 24 33.32 -29.05 -9.72
CA PRO A 24 32.02 -28.41 -9.82
C PRO A 24 31.39 -28.47 -8.43
N ALA A 25 31.09 -27.31 -7.86
CA ALA A 25 30.02 -27.24 -6.87
C ALA A 25 28.73 -27.24 -7.70
N ASP A 26 28.08 -28.40 -7.78
CA ASP A 26 26.66 -28.46 -8.13
C ASP A 26 25.94 -27.56 -7.14
N THR A 27 25.59 -26.36 -7.60
CA THR A 27 24.60 -25.52 -6.96
C THR A 27 23.28 -26.29 -7.04
N ALA A 28 23.02 -27.09 -6.01
CA ALA A 28 21.67 -27.48 -5.69
C ALA A 28 20.84 -26.19 -5.67
N ARG A 29 19.81 -26.17 -6.51
CA ARG A 29 18.78 -25.13 -6.54
C ARG A 29 18.16 -25.08 -5.15
N GLU A 30 18.72 -24.23 -4.29
CA GLU A 30 18.20 -23.95 -2.97
C GLU A 30 16.77 -23.46 -3.13
N GLY A 31 15.89 -24.09 -2.36
CA GLY A 31 14.45 -23.93 -2.46
C GLY A 31 14.06 -22.47 -2.36
N MET A 32 13.18 -22.06 -3.26
CA MET A 32 12.35 -20.88 -3.07
C MET A 32 11.69 -21.01 -1.70
N THR A 33 12.15 -20.22 -0.73
CA THR A 33 11.51 -20.11 0.58
C THR A 33 10.07 -19.66 0.33
N MET A 34 9.11 -20.49 0.72
CA MET A 34 7.71 -20.09 0.77
C MET A 34 7.63 -18.84 1.66
N SER A 35 7.36 -17.67 1.07
CA SER A 35 7.15 -16.43 1.81
C SER A 35 6.07 -16.69 2.86
N ALA A 36 6.28 -16.17 4.07
CA ALA A 36 5.25 -16.23 5.10
C ALA A 36 3.96 -15.63 4.53
N THR A 37 2.83 -16.34 4.67
CA THR A 37 1.52 -15.79 4.32
C THR A 37 1.27 -14.55 5.18
N HIS A 38 1.29 -13.38 4.56
CA HIS A 38 0.95 -12.13 5.22
C HIS A 38 -0.57 -12.06 5.37
N THR A 39 -1.02 -12.19 6.63
CA THR A 39 -2.42 -12.09 7.01
C THR A 39 -2.60 -10.87 7.91
N LEU A 40 -3.73 -10.20 7.79
CA LEU A 40 -4.11 -9.09 8.65
C LEU A 40 -5.23 -9.56 9.57
N ASN A 41 -5.05 -9.48 10.88
CA ASN A 41 -6.10 -9.87 11.81
C ASN A 41 -6.91 -8.64 12.23
N TRP A 42 -8.24 -8.75 12.14
CA TRP A 42 -9.11 -7.74 12.75
C TRP A 42 -8.83 -7.67 14.25
N SER A 43 -8.72 -6.46 14.78
CA SER A 43 -8.41 -6.22 16.18
C SER A 43 -9.03 -4.92 16.66
N ALA A 44 -9.07 -4.74 17.98
CA ALA A 44 -9.59 -3.51 18.58
C ALA A 44 -8.82 -2.24 18.17
N SER A 45 -7.59 -2.35 17.65
CA SER A 45 -6.84 -1.18 17.16
C SER A 45 -7.40 -0.60 15.86
N LEU A 46 -8.15 -1.40 15.09
CA LEU A 46 -8.76 -0.98 13.82
C LEU A 46 -10.19 -0.43 13.98
N VAL A 47 -10.71 -0.42 15.21
CA VAL A 47 -12.06 0.08 15.52
C VAL A 47 -12.00 1.60 15.69
N LEU A 48 -12.71 2.32 14.82
CA LEU A 48 -12.75 3.78 14.79
C LEU A 48 -13.99 4.35 15.48
N GLY A 49 -14.99 3.51 15.79
CA GLY A 49 -16.19 3.91 16.52
C GLY A 49 -17.31 4.47 15.64
N ASP A 50 -17.18 4.36 14.32
CA ASP A 50 -18.29 4.47 13.38
C ASP A 50 -18.65 3.09 12.83
N ALA A 51 -19.87 2.63 13.11
CA ALA A 51 -20.27 1.25 12.80
C ALA A 51 -20.22 0.91 11.31
N ARG A 52 -20.43 1.91 10.43
CA ARG A 52 -20.40 1.68 8.98
C ARG A 52 -18.96 1.57 8.49
N THR A 53 -18.09 2.49 8.93
CA THR A 53 -16.65 2.41 8.63
C THR A 53 -16.04 1.12 9.19
N ASP A 54 -16.31 0.78 10.45
CA ASP A 54 -15.75 -0.41 11.10
C ASP A 54 -16.15 -1.70 10.38
N HIS A 55 -17.41 -1.80 9.94
CA HIS A 55 -17.88 -2.94 9.15
C HIS A 55 -17.16 -3.04 7.80
N THR A 56 -17.06 -1.94 7.06
CA THR A 56 -16.35 -1.89 5.77
C THR A 56 -14.88 -2.25 5.94
N HIS A 57 -14.22 -1.81 7.01
CA HIS A 57 -12.84 -2.16 7.31
C HIS A 57 -12.68 -3.65 7.65
N GLN A 58 -13.63 -4.23 8.38
CA GLN A 58 -13.61 -5.66 8.67
C GLN A 58 -13.77 -6.50 7.40
N GLU A 59 -14.67 -6.12 6.49
CA GLU A 59 -14.82 -6.76 5.18
C GLU A 59 -13.52 -6.70 4.36
N PHE A 60 -12.83 -5.56 4.37
CA PHE A 60 -11.54 -5.38 3.70
C PHE A 60 -10.49 -6.36 4.25
N VAL A 61 -10.38 -6.48 5.58
CA VAL A 61 -9.49 -7.42 6.25
C VAL A 61 -9.82 -8.87 5.90
N ASP A 62 -11.10 -9.23 5.87
CA ASP A 62 -11.55 -10.57 5.50
C ASP A 62 -11.20 -10.90 4.04
N LEU A 63 -11.33 -9.94 3.11
CA LEU A 63 -10.99 -10.10 1.70
C LEU A 63 -9.47 -10.19 1.47
N ILE A 64 -8.66 -9.46 2.24
CA ILE A 64 -7.20 -9.63 2.26
C ILE A 64 -6.87 -11.08 2.63
N ASN A 65 -7.41 -11.56 3.75
CA ASN A 65 -7.11 -12.90 4.24
C ASN A 65 -7.61 -14.00 3.29
N ALA A 66 -8.80 -13.82 2.71
CA ALA A 66 -9.34 -14.72 1.71
C ALA A 66 -8.42 -14.79 0.47
N THR A 67 -7.93 -13.64 0.00
CA THR A 67 -6.98 -13.59 -1.13
C THR A 67 -5.66 -14.27 -0.77
N THR A 68 -5.14 -14.07 0.44
CA THR A 68 -3.92 -14.72 0.93
C THR A 68 -4.00 -16.24 0.82
N VAL A 69 -5.10 -16.84 1.27
CA VAL A 69 -5.25 -18.31 1.35
C VAL A 69 -5.90 -18.95 0.13
N ALA A 70 -6.46 -18.16 -0.80
CA ALA A 70 -7.12 -18.67 -1.99
C ALA A 70 -6.18 -19.55 -2.84
N PRO A 71 -6.66 -20.68 -3.41
CA PRO A 71 -5.89 -21.50 -4.33
C PRO A 71 -5.58 -20.73 -5.62
N ALA A 72 -4.54 -21.14 -6.35
CA ALA A 72 -4.04 -20.43 -7.53
C ALA A 72 -5.13 -20.17 -8.58
N GLU A 73 -6.03 -21.14 -8.80
CA GLU A 73 -7.11 -21.07 -9.78
C GLU A 73 -8.20 -20.06 -9.41
N GLN A 74 -8.30 -19.68 -8.13
CA GLN A 74 -9.30 -18.74 -7.61
C GLN A 74 -8.68 -17.39 -7.22
N LYS A 75 -7.34 -17.31 -7.13
CA LYS A 75 -6.62 -16.15 -6.61
C LYS A 75 -7.05 -14.84 -7.26
N LEU A 76 -7.14 -14.82 -8.59
CA LEU A 76 -7.56 -13.63 -9.33
C LEU A 76 -9.02 -13.25 -9.08
N ALA A 77 -9.91 -14.23 -8.93
CA ALA A 77 -11.33 -13.97 -8.67
C ALA A 77 -11.50 -13.29 -7.30
N VAL A 78 -10.90 -13.86 -6.25
CA VAL A 78 -10.98 -13.30 -4.90
C VAL A 78 -10.25 -11.95 -4.81
N TYR A 79 -9.13 -11.79 -5.52
CA TYR A 79 -8.46 -10.50 -5.63
C TYR A 79 -9.32 -9.40 -6.27
N ARG A 80 -10.16 -9.76 -7.26
CA ARG A 80 -11.13 -8.83 -7.85
C ARG A 80 -12.22 -8.44 -6.88
N ASP A 81 -12.66 -9.36 -6.02
CA ASP A 81 -13.62 -9.04 -4.95
C ASP A 81 -13.00 -8.03 -3.97
N LEU A 82 -11.73 -8.21 -3.58
CA LEU A 82 -10.96 -7.24 -2.80
C LEU A 82 -10.85 -5.87 -3.51
N LEU A 83 -10.49 -5.85 -4.79
CA LEU A 83 -10.39 -4.61 -5.57
C LEU A 83 -11.73 -3.88 -5.66
N ASN A 84 -12.82 -4.59 -5.97
CA ASN A 84 -14.16 -4.00 -6.06
C ASN A 84 -14.61 -3.42 -4.71
N HIS A 85 -14.39 -4.16 -3.63
CA HIS A 85 -14.66 -3.68 -2.27
C HIS A 85 -13.87 -2.40 -1.96
N THR A 86 -12.57 -2.38 -2.29
CA THR A 86 -11.71 -1.22 -2.06
C THR A 86 -12.17 0.01 -2.84
N VAL A 87 -12.60 -0.18 -4.10
CA VAL A 87 -13.18 0.89 -4.92
C VAL A 87 -14.44 1.45 -4.28
N GLU A 88 -15.34 0.58 -3.81
CA GLU A 88 -16.60 1.00 -3.17
C GLU A 88 -16.38 1.68 -1.82
N HIS A 89 -15.44 1.16 -1.01
CA HIS A 89 -15.00 1.73 0.25
C HIS A 89 -14.46 3.15 0.06
N PHE A 90 -13.46 3.33 -0.80
CA PHE A 90 -12.88 4.67 -1.02
C PHE A 90 -13.92 5.62 -1.62
N ALA A 91 -14.70 5.18 -2.60
CA ALA A 91 -15.76 6.02 -3.15
C ALA A 91 -16.79 6.44 -2.10
N MET A 92 -17.07 5.60 -1.09
CA MET A 92 -17.94 5.94 0.03
C MET A 92 -17.35 7.04 0.91
N GLU A 93 -16.11 6.88 1.38
CA GLU A 93 -15.44 7.89 2.19
C GLU A 93 -15.28 9.22 1.45
N GLU A 94 -14.86 9.17 0.19
CA GLU A 94 -14.70 10.36 -0.63
C GLU A 94 -16.03 11.11 -0.86
N ARG A 95 -17.17 10.41 -0.92
CA ARG A 95 -18.49 11.07 -0.96
C ARG A 95 -18.73 11.86 0.34
N TRP A 96 -18.36 11.29 1.48
CA TRP A 96 -18.51 11.94 2.78
C TRP A 96 -17.55 13.14 2.92
N MET A 97 -16.30 12.98 2.47
CA MET A 97 -15.32 14.05 2.41
C MET A 97 -15.85 15.25 1.61
N ARG A 98 -16.36 15.01 0.40
CA ARG A 98 -16.97 16.05 -0.44
C ARG A 98 -18.20 16.68 0.22
N ALA A 99 -19.08 15.86 0.81
CA ALA A 99 -20.28 16.34 1.48
C ALA A 99 -19.97 17.27 2.66
N CYS A 100 -18.87 17.02 3.36
CA CYS A 100 -18.41 17.85 4.47
C CYS A 100 -17.45 18.98 4.05
N GLY A 101 -17.22 19.17 2.75
CA GLY A 101 -16.42 20.28 2.22
C GLY A 101 -14.92 20.08 2.32
N ILE A 102 -14.43 18.84 2.49
CA ILE A 102 -13.00 18.53 2.39
C ILE A 102 -12.60 18.65 0.91
N PRO A 103 -11.59 19.50 0.58
CA PRO A 103 -11.11 19.68 -0.80
C PRO A 103 -10.55 18.40 -1.42
N GLU A 104 -10.72 18.21 -2.73
CA GLU A 104 -10.23 17.02 -3.44
C GLU A 104 -8.68 16.95 -3.54
N ASP A 105 -7.99 18.08 -3.33
CA ASP A 105 -6.52 18.13 -3.24
C ASP A 105 -6.00 17.78 -1.84
N PHE A 106 -6.89 17.43 -0.90
CA PHE A 106 -6.52 16.92 0.41
C PHE A 106 -5.89 15.52 0.30
N CYS A 107 -4.89 15.25 1.14
CA CYS A 107 -4.00 14.08 1.03
C CYS A 107 -4.71 12.72 0.91
N HIS A 108 -5.88 12.59 1.56
CA HIS A 108 -6.62 11.33 1.71
C HIS A 108 -7.08 10.80 0.34
N PHE A 109 -7.62 11.68 -0.52
CA PHE A 109 -7.98 11.35 -1.90
C PHE A 109 -6.77 10.84 -2.71
N GLY A 110 -5.61 11.47 -2.52
CA GLY A 110 -4.38 11.09 -3.20
C GLY A 110 -3.87 9.70 -2.80
N GLN A 111 -3.98 9.35 -1.52
CA GLN A 111 -3.63 8.01 -1.02
C GLN A 111 -4.56 6.95 -1.60
N HIS A 112 -5.88 7.19 -1.57
CA HIS A 112 -6.88 6.31 -2.18
C HIS A 112 -6.59 6.05 -3.67
N ALA A 113 -6.39 7.13 -4.44
CA ALA A 113 -6.09 7.03 -5.86
C ALA A 113 -4.80 6.23 -6.15
N SER A 114 -3.76 6.43 -5.36
CA SER A 114 -2.48 5.74 -5.50
C SER A 114 -2.62 4.24 -5.24
N VAL A 115 -3.33 3.84 -4.17
CA VAL A 115 -3.58 2.42 -3.86
C VAL A 115 -4.38 1.76 -4.98
N LEU A 116 -5.49 2.37 -5.43
CA LEU A 116 -6.32 1.82 -6.50
C LEU A 116 -5.55 1.68 -7.82
N GLN A 117 -4.69 2.64 -8.16
CA GLN A 117 -3.86 2.56 -9.36
C GLN A 117 -2.94 1.32 -9.32
N VAL A 118 -2.28 1.06 -8.19
CA VAL A 118 -1.41 -0.10 -8.03
C VAL A 118 -2.22 -1.40 -8.09
N MET A 119 -3.37 -1.45 -7.41
CA MET A 119 -4.22 -2.64 -7.43
C MET A 119 -4.73 -2.98 -8.84
N GLN A 120 -5.17 -1.98 -9.61
CA GLN A 120 -5.60 -2.18 -11.00
C GLN A 120 -4.46 -2.65 -11.90
N GLU A 121 -3.24 -2.15 -11.70
CA GLU A 121 -2.07 -2.63 -12.43
C GLU A 121 -1.74 -4.10 -12.09
N VAL A 122 -1.88 -4.49 -10.83
CA VAL A 122 -1.70 -5.89 -10.38
C VAL A 122 -2.77 -6.80 -11.02
N GLU A 123 -4.02 -6.37 -11.08
CA GLU A 123 -5.08 -7.10 -11.80
C GLU A 123 -4.71 -7.28 -13.28
N ARG A 124 -4.28 -6.20 -13.93
CA ARG A 124 -3.86 -6.23 -15.34
C ARG A 124 -2.70 -7.20 -15.55
N ARG A 125 -1.70 -7.24 -14.66
CA ARG A 125 -0.57 -8.17 -14.73
C ARG A 125 -0.99 -9.62 -14.53
N ALA A 126 -1.85 -9.89 -13.55
CA ALA A 126 -2.39 -11.22 -13.31
C ALA A 126 -3.16 -11.77 -14.54
N LEU A 127 -3.94 -10.92 -15.21
CA LEU A 127 -4.61 -11.28 -16.47
C LEU A 127 -3.64 -11.58 -17.63
N ASN A 128 -2.43 -11.01 -17.58
CA ASN A 128 -1.37 -11.23 -18.56
C ASN A 128 -0.42 -12.39 -18.18
N GLY A 129 -0.79 -13.21 -17.19
CA GLY A 129 -0.03 -14.40 -16.79
C GLY A 129 1.03 -14.16 -15.72
N GLU A 130 0.97 -13.04 -15.01
CA GLU A 130 1.86 -12.70 -13.87
C GLU A 130 1.06 -12.64 -12.54
N PRO A 131 0.38 -13.73 -12.10
CA PRO A 131 -0.47 -13.71 -10.89
C PRO A 131 0.32 -13.57 -9.58
N GLU A 132 1.64 -13.78 -9.59
CA GLU A 132 2.52 -13.64 -8.43
C GLU A 132 2.50 -12.23 -7.82
N TYR A 133 2.22 -11.20 -8.62
CA TYR A 133 2.11 -9.82 -8.12
C TYR A 133 0.94 -9.60 -7.17
N ILE A 134 -0.07 -10.48 -7.18
CA ILE A 134 -1.16 -10.45 -6.19
C ILE A 134 -0.60 -10.65 -4.78
N ALA A 135 0.38 -11.54 -4.60
CA ALA A 135 0.97 -11.76 -3.28
C ALA A 135 1.70 -10.50 -2.78
N SER A 136 2.49 -9.86 -3.63
CA SER A 136 3.17 -8.59 -3.28
C SER A 136 2.18 -7.46 -2.98
N MET A 137 1.05 -7.40 -3.69
CA MET A 137 0.00 -6.44 -3.39
C MET A 137 -0.60 -6.66 -2.01
N ILE A 138 -0.88 -7.92 -1.66
CA ILE A 138 -1.41 -8.27 -0.34
C ILE A 138 -0.42 -7.89 0.77
N GLU A 139 0.87 -8.17 0.59
CA GLU A 139 1.92 -7.75 1.55
C GLU A 139 1.90 -6.23 1.76
N ALA A 140 1.82 -5.46 0.67
CA ALA A 140 1.75 -4.00 0.74
C ALA A 140 0.47 -3.49 1.43
N LEU A 141 -0.69 -4.10 1.20
CA LEU A 141 -1.94 -3.73 1.86
C LEU A 141 -1.93 -4.04 3.37
N VAL A 142 -1.36 -5.19 3.75
CA VAL A 142 -1.21 -5.59 5.17
C VAL A 142 -0.33 -4.58 5.92
N GLU A 143 0.72 -4.07 5.28
CA GLU A 143 1.60 -3.04 5.85
C GLU A 143 0.93 -1.66 5.91
N TRP A 144 0.26 -1.25 4.83
CA TRP A 144 -0.29 0.10 4.67
C TRP A 144 -1.56 0.35 5.49
N PHE A 145 -2.51 -0.61 5.46
CA PHE A 145 -3.88 -0.37 5.93
C PHE A 145 -3.99 0.02 7.41
N PRO A 146 -3.29 -0.61 8.38
CA PRO A 146 -3.42 -0.22 9.77
C PRO A 146 -3.04 1.23 10.02
N GLY A 147 -1.94 1.69 9.40
CA GLY A 147 -1.48 3.08 9.53
C GLY A 147 -2.44 4.07 8.88
N HIS A 148 -3.01 3.72 7.73
CA HIS A 148 -4.02 4.53 7.05
C HIS A 148 -5.31 4.65 7.89
N ALA A 149 -5.81 3.52 8.41
CA ALA A 149 -7.02 3.48 9.23
C ALA A 149 -6.86 4.27 10.54
N GLU A 150 -5.74 4.09 11.25
CA GLU A 150 -5.48 4.75 12.54
C GLU A 150 -5.18 6.26 12.42
N SER A 151 -4.88 6.76 11.21
CA SER A 151 -4.59 8.16 10.96
C SER A 151 -5.68 8.86 10.17
N MET A 152 -5.76 8.63 8.86
CA MET A 152 -6.63 9.37 7.95
C MET A 152 -8.09 9.00 8.16
N ASP A 153 -8.43 7.71 8.24
CA ASP A 153 -9.81 7.29 8.39
C ASP A 153 -10.34 7.62 9.80
N ALA A 154 -9.52 7.45 10.84
CA ALA A 154 -9.83 7.90 12.19
C ALA A 154 -10.09 9.43 12.24
N GLY A 155 -9.26 10.21 11.54
CA GLY A 155 -9.43 11.66 11.39
C GLY A 155 -10.73 12.02 10.66
N LEU A 156 -11.08 11.30 9.60
CA LEU A 156 -12.34 11.45 8.90
C LEU A 156 -13.53 11.14 9.81
N VAL A 157 -13.54 10.00 10.49
CA VAL A 157 -14.62 9.61 11.42
C VAL A 157 -14.85 10.69 12.48
N ALA A 158 -13.78 11.17 13.13
CA ALA A 158 -13.89 12.25 14.11
C ALA A 158 -14.48 13.53 13.51
N TYR A 159 -14.04 13.90 12.30
CA TYR A 159 -14.55 15.07 11.59
C TYR A 159 -16.04 14.94 11.22
N LEU A 160 -16.47 13.78 10.71
CA LEU A 160 -17.88 13.50 10.40
C LEU A 160 -18.75 13.62 11.65
N GLN A 161 -18.29 13.09 12.79
CA GLN A 161 -18.99 13.19 14.07
C GLN A 161 -19.10 14.65 14.54
N GLU A 162 -18.02 15.43 14.47
CA GLU A 162 -18.02 16.87 14.81
C GLU A 162 -19.02 17.64 13.94
N LYS A 163 -19.10 17.31 12.64
CA LYS A 163 -20.03 17.92 11.69
C LYS A 163 -21.46 17.42 11.79
N GLY A 164 -21.72 16.41 12.63
CA GLY A 164 -23.04 15.80 12.73
C GLY A 164 -23.48 15.10 11.45
N TYR A 165 -22.53 14.62 10.64
CA TYR A 165 -22.80 13.79 9.47
C TYR A 165 -23.11 12.35 9.91
N ASP A 166 -24.23 11.81 9.45
CA ASP A 166 -24.64 10.43 9.69
C ASP A 166 -24.16 9.56 8.52
N THR A 167 -23.19 8.68 8.79
CA THR A 167 -22.61 7.76 7.80
C THR A 167 -23.61 6.73 7.31
N THR A 168 -24.60 6.34 8.12
CA THR A 168 -25.62 5.36 7.74
C THR A 168 -26.65 5.98 6.80
N ALA A 169 -27.12 7.18 7.14
CA ALA A 169 -28.06 7.92 6.30
C ALA A 169 -27.40 8.66 5.12
N GLU A 170 -26.07 8.79 5.12
CA GLU A 170 -25.28 9.65 4.23
C GLU A 170 -25.83 11.09 4.18
N ALA A 171 -26.13 11.66 5.35
CA ALA A 171 -26.73 13.00 5.46
C ALA A 171 -26.41 13.68 6.81
N PHE A 172 -26.47 15.01 6.85
CA PHE A 172 -26.36 15.78 8.10
C PHE A 172 -27.62 15.65 8.96
N LYS A 173 -27.44 15.47 10.28
CA LYS A 173 -28.55 15.31 11.24
C LYS A 173 -29.41 16.55 11.41
N GLU A 174 -28.85 17.76 11.29
CA GLU A 174 -29.56 19.03 11.51
C GLU A 174 -29.43 20.03 10.34
N GLY A 175 -29.44 19.53 9.10
CA GLY A 175 -29.17 20.35 7.91
C GLY A 175 -27.67 20.61 7.73
N ALA A 176 -27.23 20.90 6.49
CA ALA A 176 -25.80 21.07 6.21
C ALA A 176 -25.22 22.25 7.01
N PRO A 177 -24.11 22.08 7.73
CA PRO A 177 -23.50 23.15 8.50
C PRO A 177 -23.09 24.29 7.57
N ALA A 178 -23.34 25.54 7.98
CA ALA A 178 -22.85 26.71 7.26
C ALA A 178 -21.30 26.63 7.23
N THR A 179 -20.75 26.43 6.04
CA THR A 179 -19.31 26.30 5.82
C THR A 179 -18.61 27.61 6.17
N ALA A 180 -17.78 27.62 7.22
CA ALA A 180 -16.84 28.73 7.40
C ALA A 180 -15.56 28.40 8.18
N ASP A 181 -15.55 27.56 9.23
CA ASP A 181 -14.43 27.65 10.20
C ASP A 181 -13.93 26.36 10.87
N ALA A 182 -14.33 25.16 10.44
CA ALA A 182 -13.69 23.96 11.03
C ALA A 182 -12.37 23.66 10.32
N ALA A 183 -11.32 23.48 11.12
CA ALA A 183 -10.06 22.92 10.66
C ALA A 183 -10.34 21.59 9.95
N LEU A 184 -9.74 21.40 8.77
CA LEU A 184 -9.76 20.12 8.07
C LEU A 184 -9.20 19.02 8.98
N PRO A 185 -9.62 17.75 8.81
CA PRO A 185 -9.01 16.65 9.54
C PRO A 185 -7.49 16.63 9.33
N SER A 186 -6.75 16.05 10.27
CA SER A 186 -5.29 15.93 10.13
C SER A 186 -4.95 14.74 9.23
N CYS A 187 -4.02 14.93 8.30
CA CYS A 187 -3.47 13.86 7.46
C CYS A 187 -2.40 12.99 8.16
N GLY A 188 -2.12 13.21 9.44
CA GLY A 188 -1.08 12.47 10.16
C GLY A 188 0.37 12.77 9.72
N HIS A 189 0.57 13.69 8.76
CA HIS A 189 1.89 14.22 8.41
C HIS A 189 2.14 15.58 9.07
N GLU A 190 3.40 15.91 9.35
CA GLU A 190 3.74 17.24 9.87
C GLU A 190 3.38 18.33 8.84
N PRO A 191 3.07 19.57 9.28
CA PRO A 191 2.85 20.68 8.36
C PRO A 191 4.10 20.91 7.49
N GLY A 192 3.99 20.69 6.17
CA GLY A 192 5.05 20.96 5.19
C GLY A 192 5.74 19.74 4.57
N GLN A 193 5.35 18.52 4.93
CA GLN A 193 5.64 17.34 4.09
C GLN A 193 4.64 17.28 2.94
N ALA A 194 5.15 17.24 1.70
CA ALA A 194 4.32 16.90 0.56
C ALA A 194 3.85 15.45 0.68
N CYS A 195 2.61 15.20 0.27
CA CYS A 195 2.08 13.86 0.04
C CYS A 195 2.90 13.10 -1.00
#